data_AF-A0A1W9QVF6-F1
#
_entry.id   AF-A0A1W9QVF6-F1
#
_cell.length_a   1.000
_cell.length_b   1.000
_cell.length_c   1.000
_cell.angle_alpha   90.00
_cell.angle_beta   90.00
_cell.angle_gamma   90.00
#
_symmetry.space_group_name_H-M   'P 1'
#
loop_
_entity.id
_entity.type
_entity.pdbx_description
1 polymer ?
#
loop_
_entity_poly.entity_id
_entity_poly.type
_entity_poly.pdbx_seq_one_letter_code
_entity_poly.pdbx_strand_id
1 'polypeptide(L)'
;MKTILNVEVNPDILLTFNQKPKEFGNELRLWAAVSMYWFDKISLARAATLAGYHRYDFEKFLATLDIPTSKLTDEDAEKEINMLKSL
;
A
#
# COMPACT_ATOMS: atom_id res chain seq x y z
N MET A 1 10.82 -15.82 5.54
CA MET A 1 11.88 -15.26 6.41
C MET A 1 11.48 -13.84 6.78
N LYS A 2 11.63 -13.42 8.04
CA LYS A 2 11.24 -12.08 8.51
C LYS A 2 12.49 -11.24 8.74
N THR A 3 12.54 -10.05 8.14
CA THR A 3 13.63 -9.08 8.31
C THR A 3 13.15 -7.93 9.17
N ILE A 4 14.00 -7.45 10.09
CA ILE A 4 13.73 -6.28 10.93
C ILE A 4 14.52 -5.11 10.38
N LEU A 5 13.85 -3.98 10.15
CA LEU A 5 14.45 -2.70 9.84
C LEU A 5 14.41 -1.83 11.09
N ASN A 6 15.54 -1.24 11.46
CA ASN A 6 15.60 -0.23 12.53
C ASN A 6 15.64 1.15 11.88
N VAL A 7 14.76 2.04 12.34
CA VAL A 7 14.67 3.42 11.85
C VAL A 7 14.76 4.34 13.06
N GLU A 8 15.71 5.26 13.03
CA GLU A 8 15.82 6.30 14.05
C GLU A 8 14.73 7.35 13.85
N VAL A 9 14.03 7.68 14.92
CA VAL A 9 12.97 8.70 14.94
C VAL A 9 13.13 9.55 16.20
N ASN A 10 12.66 10.80 16.16
CA ASN A 10 12.57 11.59 17.39
C ASN A 10 11.52 10.94 18.32
N PRO A 11 11.87 10.59 19.58
CA PRO A 11 10.93 9.97 20.52
C PRO A 11 9.66 10.80 20.79
N ASP A 12 9.71 12.11 20.61
CA ASP A 12 8.55 13.01 20.76
C ASP A 12 7.39 12.64 19.82
N ILE A 13 7.68 11.96 18.71
CA ILE A 13 6.65 11.50 17.78
C ILE A 13 5.74 10.45 18.44
N LEU A 14 6.31 9.58 19.28
CA LEU A 14 5.56 8.55 20.00
C LEU A 14 4.64 9.19 21.05
N LEU A 15 5.11 10.26 21.69
CA LEU A 15 4.30 11.06 22.62
C LEU A 15 3.17 11.77 21.88
N THR A 16 3.45 12.33 20.71
CA THR A 16 2.46 13.03 19.87
C THR A 16 1.31 12.11 19.46
N PHE A 17 1.61 10.87 19.09
CA PHE A 17 0.59 9.89 18.71
C PHE A 17 0.03 9.08 19.89
N ASN A 18 0.58 9.26 21.11
CA ASN A 18 0.27 8.44 22.29
C ASN A 18 0.37 6.92 22.00
N GLN A 19 1.46 6.52 21.33
CA GLN A 19 1.66 5.16 20.84
C GLN A 19 2.98 4.56 21.37
N LYS A 20 3.00 3.24 21.52
CA LYS A 20 4.23 2.49 21.76
C LYS A 20 5.02 2.32 20.46
N PRO A 21 6.35 2.11 20.51
CA PRO A 21 7.18 1.91 19.31
C PRO A 21 6.66 0.83 18.35
N LYS A 22 6.10 -0.26 18.88
CA LYS A 22 5.54 -1.35 18.07
C LYS A 22 4.28 -0.93 17.32
N GLU A 23 3.41 -0.14 17.94
CA GLU A 23 2.16 0.36 17.34
C GLU A 23 2.50 1.33 16.21
N PHE A 24 3.35 2.31 16.52
CA PHE A 24 3.83 3.29 15.54
C PHE A 24 4.60 2.63 14.38
N GLY A 25 5.44 1.63 14.67
CA GLY A 25 6.17 0.88 13.63
C GLY A 25 5.25 0.06 12.73
N ASN A 26 4.13 -0.47 13.24
CA ASN A 26 3.13 -1.14 12.41
C ASN A 26 2.43 -0.14 11.48
N GLU A 27 2.10 1.04 12.00
CA GLU A 27 1.46 2.12 11.24
C GLU A 27 2.40 2.70 10.16
N LEU A 28 3.66 2.99 10.51
CA LEU A 28 4.67 3.44 9.54
C LEU A 28 4.86 2.45 8.39
N ARG A 29 4.85 1.14 8.68
CA ARG A 29 4.97 0.12 7.64
C ARG A 29 3.77 0.11 6.69
N LEU A 30 2.55 0.33 7.20
CA LEU A 30 1.36 0.49 6.37
C LEU A 30 1.50 1.74 5.47
N TRP A 31 1.84 2.89 6.05
CA TRP A 31 2.00 4.13 5.29
C TRP A 31 3.14 4.08 4.28
N ALA A 32 4.23 3.38 4.59
CA ALA A 32 5.31 3.12 3.65
C ALA A 32 4.82 2.28 2.46
N ALA A 33 4.02 1.24 2.69
CA ALA A 33 3.44 0.43 1.63
C ALA A 33 2.49 1.23 0.74
N VAL A 34 1.62 2.05 1.35
CA VAL A 34 0.71 2.97 0.64
C VAL A 34 1.51 3.93 -0.24
N SER A 35 2.52 4.59 0.33
CA SER A 35 3.35 5.56 -0.39
C SER A 35 4.10 4.89 -1.55
N MET A 36 4.72 3.73 -1.33
CA MET A 36 5.45 3.01 -2.37
C MET A 36 4.52 2.53 -3.50
N TYR A 37 3.28 2.15 -3.20
CA TYR A 37 2.29 1.84 -4.22
C TYR A 37 1.85 3.08 -5.00
N TRP A 38 1.51 4.16 -4.28
CA TRP A 38 1.08 5.43 -4.87
C TRP A 38 2.10 5.94 -5.90
N PHE A 39 3.38 5.92 -5.54
CA PHE A 39 4.50 6.36 -6.39
C PHE A 39 5.06 5.27 -7.33
N ASP A 40 4.30 4.21 -7.63
CA ASP A 40 4.68 3.17 -8.61
C ASP A 40 5.99 2.43 -8.31
N LYS A 41 6.45 2.42 -7.06
CA LYS A 41 7.68 1.72 -6.67
C LYS A 41 7.48 0.22 -6.55
N ILE A 42 6.28 -0.20 -6.16
CA ILE A 42 5.90 -1.61 -6.00
C ILE A 42 4.46 -1.85 -6.46
N SER A 43 4.16 -3.08 -6.87
CA SER A 43 2.80 -3.49 -7.22
C SER A 43 1.89 -3.55 -5.99
N LEU A 44 0.57 -3.50 -6.20
CA LEU A 44 -0.46 -3.64 -5.17
C LEU A 44 -0.26 -4.88 -4.29
N ALA A 45 0.04 -6.04 -4.90
CA ALA A 45 0.28 -7.28 -4.17
C ALA A 45 1.54 -7.21 -3.28
N ARG A 46 2.60 -6.54 -3.75
CA ARG A 46 3.82 -6.33 -2.96
C ARG A 46 3.58 -5.33 -1.83
N ALA A 47 2.80 -4.27 -2.07
CA ALA A 47 2.41 -3.31 -1.04
C ALA A 47 1.58 -3.96 0.07
N ALA A 48 0.57 -4.77 -0.27
CA ALA A 48 -0.20 -5.53 0.71
C ALA A 48 0.70 -6.45 1.55
N THR A 49 1.63 -7.16 0.90
CA THR A 49 2.62 -8.01 1.58
C THR A 49 3.52 -7.21 2.53
N LEU A 50 4.01 -6.04 2.11
CA LEU A 50 4.82 -5.14 2.92
C LEU A 50 4.04 -4.62 4.13
N ALA A 51 2.79 -4.22 3.94
CA ALA A 51 1.90 -3.79 5.02
C ALA A 51 1.59 -4.90 6.02
N GLY A 52 1.72 -6.17 5.61
CA GLY A 52 1.31 -7.34 6.38
C GLY A 52 -0.21 -7.59 6.31
N TYR A 53 -0.84 -7.18 5.21
CA TYR A 53 -2.27 -7.28 4.97
C TYR A 53 -2.57 -8.37 3.93
N HIS A 54 -3.75 -8.98 4.03
CA HIS A 54 -4.29 -9.69 2.89
C HIS A 54 -4.59 -8.68 1.77
N ARG A 55 -4.42 -9.07 0.50
CA ARG A 55 -4.58 -8.16 -0.65
C ARG A 55 -5.90 -7.40 -0.63
N TYR A 56 -7.00 -8.10 -0.38
CA TYR A 56 -8.33 -7.51 -0.32
C TYR A 56 -8.49 -6.47 0.81
N ASP A 57 -7.88 -6.69 1.97
CA ASP A 57 -7.95 -5.75 3.09
C ASP A 57 -7.12 -4.50 2.81
N PHE A 58 -5.98 -4.67 2.12
CA PHE A 58 -5.17 -3.54 1.67
C PHE A 58 -5.92 -2.71 0.61
N GLU A 59 -6.60 -3.36 -0.35
CA GLU A 59 -7.45 -2.68 -1.33
C GLU A 59 -8.57 -1.88 -0.67
N LYS A 60 -9.24 -2.44 0.35
CA LYS A 60 -10.23 -1.71 1.15
C LYS A 60 -9.63 -0.50 1.84
N PHE A 61 -8.44 -0.65 2.43
CA PHE A 61 -7.76 0.46 3.08
C PHE A 61 -7.42 1.58 2.09
N LEU A 62 -6.89 1.25 0.90
CA LEU A 62 -6.64 2.23 -0.15
C LEU A 62 -7.93 2.95 -0.59
N ALA A 63 -9.04 2.22 -0.69
CA ALA A 63 -10.34 2.81 -1.00
C ALA A 63 -10.80 3.82 0.07
N THR A 64 -10.49 3.59 1.35
CA THR A 64 -10.79 4.59 2.41
C THR A 64 -9.97 5.88 2.29
N LEU A 65 -8.90 5.87 1.49
CA LEU A 65 -8.04 7.02 1.22
C LEU A 65 -8.27 7.61 -0.18
N ASP A 66 -9.30 7.17 -0.89
CA ASP A 66 -9.56 7.53 -2.30
C ASP A 66 -8.37 7.24 -3.22
N ILE A 67 -7.55 6.25 -2.88
CA ILE A 67 -6.42 5.81 -3.71
C ILE A 67 -6.93 4.72 -4.67
N PRO A 68 -6.82 4.91 -6.00
CA PRO A 68 -7.20 3.90 -6.97
C PRO A 68 -6.40 2.61 -6.75
N THR A 69 -7.09 1.47 -6.71
CA THR A 69 -6.47 0.13 -6.58
C THR A 69 -6.06 -0.44 -7.94
N SER A 70 -6.46 0.23 -9.02
CA SER A 70 -6.09 -0.06 -10.40
C SER A 70 -5.60 1.21 -11.07
N LYS A 71 -4.58 1.06 -11.91
CA LYS A 71 -4.08 2.12 -12.79
C LYS A 71 -4.52 1.92 -14.24
N LEU A 72 -5.53 1.06 -14.44
CA LEU A 72 -6.13 0.82 -15.75
C LEU A 72 -6.69 2.15 -16.27
N THR A 73 -6.17 2.59 -17.41
CA THR A 73 -6.72 3.74 -18.12
C THR A 73 -7.92 3.29 -18.96
N ASP A 74 -8.74 4.25 -19.40
CA ASP A 74 -9.84 3.96 -20.32
C ASP A 74 -9.31 3.33 -21.62
N GLU A 75 -8.13 3.77 -22.10
CA GLU A 75 -7.46 3.23 -23.28
C GLU A 75 -7.03 1.77 -23.09
N ASP A 76 -6.49 1.42 -21.91
CA ASP A 76 -6.16 0.04 -21.56
C ASP A 76 -7.42 -0.84 -21.56
N ALA A 77 -8.51 -0.33 -20.97
CA ALA A 77 -9.79 -1.03 -20.93
C ALA A 77 -10.37 -1.26 -22.34
N GLU A 78 -10.37 -0.23 -23.20
CA GLU A 78 -10.83 -0.34 -24.59
C GLU A 78 -10.00 -1.36 -25.39
N LYS A 79 -8.69 -1.34 -25.22
CA LYS A 79 -7.78 -2.27 -25.88
C LYS A 79 -8.08 -3.72 -25.48
N GLU A 80 -8.31 -3.96 -24.19
CA GLU A 80 -8.64 -5.29 -23.67
C GLU A 80 -10.02 -5.77 -24.18
N ILE A 81 -11.02 -4.88 -24.22
CA ILE A 81 -12.33 -5.17 -24.82
C ILE A 81 -12.22 -5.54 -26.30
N ASN A 82 -11.42 -4.81 -27.07
CA ASN A 82 -11.24 -5.09 -28.51
C ASN A 82 -10.51 -6.41 -28.76
N MET A 83 -9.52 -6.75 -27.93
CA MET A 83 -8.84 -8.05 -27.99
C MET A 83 -9.85 -9.19 -27.75
N LEU A 84 -10.71 -9.08 -26.73
CA LEU A 84 -11.69 -10.10 -26.40
C LEU A 84 -12.75 -10.30 -27.50
N LYS A 85 -13.11 -9.25 -28.25
CA LYS A 85 -14.04 -9.35 -29.40
C LYS A 85 -13.44 -10.06 -30.62
N SER A 86 -12.12 -10.22 -30.67
CA SER A 86 -11.40 -10.87 -31.77
C SER A 86 -11.08 -12.36 -31.54
N LEU A 87 -11.44 -12.88 -30.36
CA LEU A 87 -11.40 -14.30 -30.01
C LEU A 87 -12.65 -15.02 -30.52
#